data_AF-A0AAW6IKJ7-F1
#
_entry.id   AF-A0AAW6IKJ7-F1
#
_cell.length_a   1.000
_cell.length_b   1.000
_cell.length_c   1.000
_cell.angle_alpha   90.00
_cell.angle_beta   90.00
_cell.angle_gamma   90.00
#
_symmetry.space_group_name_H-M   'P 1'
#
loop_
_entity.id
_entity.type
_entity.pdbx_description
1 polymer ?
#
loop_
_entity_poly.entity_id
_entity_poly.type
_entity_poly.pdbx_seq_one_letter_code
_entity_poly.pdbx_strand_id
1 'polypeptide(L)'
;MEQKEYISKLSPHLFWDIDISKADMDTCPAQIIQRVLEYGTLKDWHLICSYYGLDRIVSICKSLRTLDPKALAYVCCISNTSKEEYRCYHTRLSNPTLWNC
;
A
#
# COMPACT_ATOMS: atom_id res chain seq x y z
N MET A 1 19.34 -11.72 1.37
CA MET A 1 20.28 -10.67 0.92
C MET A 1 19.59 -9.63 0.05
N GLU A 2 18.53 -9.98 -0.68
CA GLU A 2 17.77 -9.07 -1.55
C GLU A 2 17.00 -7.98 -0.79
N GLN A 3 16.36 -8.28 0.35
CA GLN A 3 15.48 -7.32 1.04
C GLN A 3 16.15 -5.99 1.41
N LYS A 4 17.37 -6.02 1.97
CA LYS A 4 18.09 -4.79 2.34
C LYS A 4 18.44 -3.93 1.11
N GLU A 5 18.64 -4.56 -0.04
CA GLU A 5 18.89 -3.87 -1.30
C GLU A 5 17.61 -3.25 -1.87
N TYR A 6 16.47 -3.91 -1.70
CA TYR A 6 15.17 -3.33 -2.06
C TYR A 6 14.80 -2.16 -1.14
N ILE A 7 15.02 -2.30 0.17
CA ILE A 7 14.76 -1.22 1.14
C ILE A 7 15.66 -0.01 0.88
N SER A 8 16.93 -0.21 0.50
CA SER A 8 17.82 0.91 0.17
C SER A 8 17.46 1.62 -1.14
N LYS A 9 16.77 0.93 -2.06
CA LYS A 9 16.24 1.51 -3.31
C LYS A 9 14.91 2.24 -3.11
N LEU A 10 14.19 1.95 -2.04
CA LEU A 10 12.96 2.67 -1.70
C LEU A 10 13.27 4.08 -1.21
N SER A 11 12.34 4.99 -1.47
CA SER A 11 12.49 6.37 -1.04
C SER A 11 12.53 6.48 0.50
N PRO A 12 13.54 7.15 1.08
CA PRO A 12 13.75 7.18 2.53
C PRO A 12 12.63 7.90 3.31
N HIS A 13 11.89 8.80 2.67
CA HIS A 13 10.75 9.49 3.29
C HIS A 13 9.59 8.55 3.64
N LEU A 14 9.53 7.36 3.04
CA LEU A 14 8.54 6.33 3.37
C LEU A 14 8.75 5.74 4.77
N PHE A 15 9.92 5.93 5.36
CA PHE A 15 10.32 5.37 6.65
C PHE A 15 10.53 6.46 7.72
N TRP A 16 9.85 7.59 7.60
CA TRP A 16 10.00 8.72 8.53
C TRP A 16 9.75 8.36 10.02
N ASP A 17 9.00 7.29 10.25
CA ASP A 17 8.53 6.75 11.52
C ASP A 17 8.90 5.27 11.72
N ILE A 18 9.74 4.68 10.85
CA ILE A 18 10.22 3.29 10.97
C ILE A 18 11.75 3.27 10.88
N ASP A 19 12.38 2.56 11.81
CA ASP A 19 13.81 2.33 11.76
C ASP A 19 14.14 1.40 10.58
N ILE A 20 14.79 1.95 9.55
CA ILE A 20 15.15 1.24 8.30
C ILE A 20 16.01 0.01 8.60
N SER A 21 16.78 0.02 9.71
CA SER A 21 17.59 -1.12 10.13
C SER A 21 16.77 -2.32 10.60
N LYS A 22 15.51 -2.08 11.01
CA LYS A 22 14.52 -3.06 11.46
C LYS A 22 13.37 -3.22 10.48
N ALA A 23 13.34 -2.45 9.39
CA ALA A 23 12.34 -2.56 8.36
C ALA A 23 12.49 -3.93 7.69
N ASP A 24 11.43 -4.73 7.75
CA ASP A 24 11.38 -6.07 7.18
C ASP A 24 10.18 -6.16 6.25
N MET A 25 10.47 -6.43 4.98
CA MET A 25 9.49 -6.53 3.90
C MET A 25 8.52 -7.69 4.09
N ASP A 26 8.94 -8.74 4.79
CA ASP A 26 8.16 -9.95 4.97
C ASP A 26 7.34 -9.93 6.26
N THR A 27 7.81 -9.20 7.28
CA THR A 27 7.13 -9.09 8.58
C THR A 27 5.81 -8.31 8.48
N CYS A 28 5.80 -7.19 7.75
CA CYS A 28 4.63 -6.32 7.62
C CYS A 28 4.44 -5.80 6.17
N PRO A 29 4.17 -6.66 5.19
CA PRO A 29 4.02 -6.25 3.79
C PRO A 29 2.88 -5.26 3.58
N ALA A 30 1.81 -5.37 4.37
CA ALA A 30 0.66 -4.46 4.32
C ALA A 30 1.03 -3.00 4.60
N GLN A 31 1.89 -2.74 5.58
CA GLN A 31 2.31 -1.38 5.91
C GLN A 31 3.17 -0.77 4.79
N ILE A 32 4.07 -1.56 4.21
CA ILE A 32 4.96 -1.09 3.14
C ILE A 32 4.17 -0.78 1.87
N ILE A 33 3.29 -1.71 1.47
CA ILE A 33 2.43 -1.53 0.30
C ILE A 33 1.54 -0.30 0.47
N GLN A 34 0.92 -0.14 1.64
CA GLN A 34 0.09 1.03 1.93
C GLN A 34 0.89 2.32 1.81
N ARG A 35 2.09 2.39 2.40
CA ARG A 35 2.94 3.58 2.33
C ARG A 35 3.42 3.91 0.92
N VAL A 36 3.81 2.92 0.15
CA VAL A 36 4.24 3.12 -1.25
C VAL A 36 3.07 3.62 -2.10
N LEU A 37 1.85 3.11 -1.86
CA LEU A 37 0.65 3.58 -2.55
C LEU A 37 0.22 4.99 -2.15
N GLU A 38 0.37 5.37 -0.88
CA GLU A 38 -0.09 6.67 -0.37
C GLU A 38 0.95 7.79 -0.54
N TYR A 39 2.24 7.47 -0.38
CA TYR A 39 3.33 8.45 -0.32
C TYR A 39 4.53 8.10 -1.21
N GLY A 40 4.52 6.96 -1.87
CA GLY A 40 5.62 6.50 -2.71
C GLY A 40 5.66 7.17 -4.08
N THR A 41 6.82 7.02 -4.72
CA THR A 41 6.99 7.41 -6.12
C THR A 41 6.61 6.26 -7.05
N LEU A 42 6.43 6.56 -8.34
CA LEU A 42 6.26 5.50 -9.35
C LEU A 42 7.43 4.51 -9.36
N LYS A 43 8.65 4.93 -9.04
CA LYS A 43 9.81 4.01 -8.95
C LYS A 43 9.62 3.02 -7.81
N ASP A 44 9.16 3.49 -6.65
CA ASP A 44 8.86 2.65 -5.50
C ASP A 44 7.75 1.65 -5.83
N TRP A 45 6.71 2.09 -6.56
CA TRP A 45 5.64 1.21 -7.05
C TRP A 45 6.16 0.07 -7.92
N HIS A 46 6.97 0.38 -8.94
CA HIS A 46 7.55 -0.66 -9.80
C HIS A 46 8.43 -1.62 -9.00
N LEU A 47 9.16 -1.10 -8.02
CA LEU A 47 10.03 -1.90 -7.17
C LEU A 47 9.23 -2.90 -6.32
N ILE A 48 8.16 -2.47 -5.64
CA ILE A 48 7.30 -3.38 -4.86
C ILE A 48 6.52 -4.34 -5.73
N CYS A 49 6.11 -3.92 -6.94
CA CYS A 49 5.47 -4.80 -7.91
C CYS A 49 6.42 -5.91 -8.37
N SER A 50 7.71 -5.60 -8.57
CA SER A 50 8.72 -6.60 -8.91
C SER A 50 9.03 -7.55 -7.75
N TYR A 51 8.88 -7.10 -6.50
CA TYR A 51 9.17 -7.91 -5.30
C TYR A 51 7.99 -8.81 -4.89
N TYR A 52 6.79 -8.23 -4.69
CA TYR A 52 5.61 -8.97 -4.20
C TYR A 52 4.74 -9.54 -5.31
N GLY A 53 4.75 -8.92 -6.50
CA GLY A 53 3.79 -9.20 -7.56
C GLY A 53 2.44 -8.51 -7.36
N LEU A 54 1.77 -8.22 -8.47
CA LEU A 54 0.51 -7.46 -8.48
C LEU A 54 -0.61 -8.20 -7.72
N ASP A 55 -0.79 -9.50 -7.94
CA ASP A 55 -1.82 -10.30 -7.26
C ASP A 55 -1.70 -10.25 -5.73
N ARG A 56 -0.47 -10.33 -5.22
CA ARG A 56 -0.23 -10.28 -3.78
C ARG A 56 -0.54 -8.90 -3.22
N ILE A 57 -0.15 -7.85 -3.93
CA ILE A 57 -0.44 -6.46 -3.57
C ILE A 57 -1.95 -6.23 -3.50
N VAL A 58 -2.69 -6.67 -4.53
CA VAL A 58 -4.15 -6.53 -4.60
C VAL A 58 -4.83 -7.29 -3.46
N SER A 59 -4.41 -8.53 -3.19
CA SER A 59 -4.94 -9.34 -2.09
C SER A 59 -4.75 -8.64 -0.73
N ILE A 60 -3.57 -8.06 -0.50
CA ILE A 60 -3.28 -7.30 0.71
C ILE A 60 -4.13 -6.04 0.77
N CYS A 61 -4.23 -5.29 -0.33
CA CYS A 61 -5.02 -4.06 -0.40
C CYS A 61 -6.50 -4.30 -0.08
N LYS A 62 -7.08 -5.42 -0.55
CA LYS A 62 -8.47 -5.81 -0.21
C LYS A 62 -8.68 -6.00 1.30
N SER A 63 -7.65 -6.46 2.01
CA SER A 63 -7.69 -6.69 3.46
C SER A 63 -7.47 -5.43 4.31
N LEU A 64 -6.93 -4.35 3.72
CA LEU A 64 -6.60 -3.12 4.44
C LEU A 64 -7.84 -2.47 5.04
N ARG A 65 -7.72 -2.03 6.30
CA ARG A 65 -8.80 -1.34 7.02
C ARG A 65 -9.01 0.09 6.50
N THR A 66 -7.92 0.72 6.08
CA THR A 66 -7.89 2.10 5.60
C THR A 66 -6.94 2.16 4.41
N LEU A 67 -7.31 2.93 3.40
CA LEU A 67 -6.46 3.25 2.25
C LEU A 67 -6.93 4.61 1.71
N ASP A 68 -5.99 5.47 1.33
CA ASP A 68 -6.33 6.75 0.70
C ASP A 68 -7.25 6.54 -0.53
N PRO A 69 -8.29 7.37 -0.74
CA PRO A 69 -9.19 7.22 -1.88
C PRO A 69 -8.48 7.23 -3.24
N LYS A 70 -7.40 8.02 -3.40
CA LYS A 70 -6.62 8.07 -4.64
C LYS A 70 -5.82 6.78 -4.83
N ALA A 71 -5.21 6.28 -3.76
CA ALA A 71 -4.51 5.00 -3.77
C ALA A 71 -5.46 3.84 -4.11
N LEU A 72 -6.65 3.81 -3.50
CA LEU A 72 -7.68 2.82 -3.82
C LEU A 72 -8.11 2.88 -5.29
N ALA A 73 -8.38 4.08 -5.80
CA ALA A 73 -8.74 4.26 -7.21
C ALA A 73 -7.63 3.77 -8.15
N TYR A 74 -6.37 4.08 -7.84
CA TYR A 74 -5.21 3.62 -8.59
C TYR A 74 -5.10 2.09 -8.63
N VAL A 75 -5.21 1.43 -7.47
CA VAL A 75 -5.18 -0.05 -7.42
C VAL A 75 -6.35 -0.63 -8.21
N CYS A 76 -7.58 -0.14 -8.02
CA CYS A 76 -8.75 -0.58 -8.78
C CYS A 76 -8.54 -0.47 -10.30
N CYS A 77 -7.94 0.61 -10.78
CA CYS A 77 -7.65 0.81 -12.20
C CYS A 77 -6.62 -0.19 -12.74
N ILE A 78 -5.58 -0.52 -11.96
CA ILE A 78 -4.51 -1.42 -12.41
C ILE A 78 -4.95 -2.89 -12.34
N SER A 79 -5.64 -3.29 -11.28
CA SER A 79 -6.07 -4.67 -11.09
C SER A 79 -7.43 -4.98 -11.72
N ASN A 80 -8.09 -3.98 -12.33
CA ASN A 80 -9.42 -4.10 -12.92
C ASN A 80 -10.45 -4.71 -11.94
N THR A 81 -10.37 -4.33 -10.67
CA THR A 81 -11.23 -4.83 -9.57
C THR A 81 -12.22 -3.77 -9.11
N SER A 82 -13.40 -4.18 -8.62
CA SER A 82 -14.37 -3.23 -8.05
C SER A 82 -13.90 -2.71 -6.69
N LYS A 83 -14.16 -1.43 -6.41
CA LYS A 83 -13.94 -0.79 -5.09
C LYS A 83 -14.68 -1.50 -3.95
N GLU A 84 -15.77 -2.20 -4.27
CA GLU A 84 -16.60 -2.96 -3.33
C GLU A 84 -15.89 -4.20 -2.78
N GLU A 85 -14.83 -4.68 -3.46
CA GLU A 85 -14.04 -5.82 -2.99
C GLU A 85 -13.07 -5.43 -1.86
N TYR A 86 -12.95 -4.12 -1.57
CA TYR A 86 -11.99 -3.60 -0.61
C TYR A 86 -12.66 -3.30 0.73
N ARG A 87 -12.11 -3.85 1.81
CA ARG A 87 -12.61 -3.64 3.17
C ARG A 87 -12.59 -2.16 3.59
N CYS A 88 -11.60 -1.40 3.12
CA CYS A 88 -11.47 0.02 3.41
C CYS A 88 -12.64 0.86 2.82
N TYR A 89 -13.24 0.41 1.71
CA TYR A 89 -14.39 1.08 1.09
C TYR A 89 -15.64 0.99 1.99
N HIS A 90 -15.97 -0.22 2.45
CA HIS A 90 -17.11 -0.46 3.35
C HIS A 90 -16.92 0.22 4.70
N THR A 91 -15.69 0.18 5.25
CA THR A 91 -15.37 0.79 6.55
C THR A 91 -15.62 2.30 6.54
N ARG A 92 -15.30 2.97 5.42
CA ARG A 92 -15.54 4.41 5.22
C ARG A 92 -17.02 4.74 5.11
N LEU A 93 -17.80 3.90 4.41
CA LEU A 93 -19.25 4.04 4.30
C LEU A 93 -19.96 3.91 5.66
N SER A 94 -19.53 2.95 6.49
CA SER A 94 -20.13 2.73 7.80
C SER A 94 -19.74 3.76 8.87
N ASN A 95 -18.68 4.54 8.64
CA ASN A 95 -18.20 5.57 9.58
C ASN A 95 -18.06 6.93 8.86
N PRO A 96 -19.18 7.55 8.46
CA PRO A 96 -19.13 8.87 7.83
C PRO A 96 -18.57 9.88 8.83
N THR A 97 -17.51 10.58 8.43
CA THR A 97 -17.04 11.77 9.15
C THR A 97 -17.93 12.96 8.80
N LEU A 98 -17.97 13.99 9.65
CA LEU A 98 -18.72 15.24 9.42
C LEU A 98 -18.42 15.92 8.07
N TRP A 99 -17.28 15.59 7.46
CA TRP A 99 -16.80 16.15 6.20
C TRP A 99 -17.06 15.24 4.98
N ASN A 100 -17.62 14.05 5.19
CA ASN A 100 -18.00 13.08 4.15
C ASN A 100 -19.52 13.08 3.90
N CYS A 101 -20.20 14.22 4.12
CA CYS A 101 -21.59 14.42 3.74
C CYS A 101 -21.76 14.55 2.22
#